data_AF-A0A414QMJ0-F1
#
_entry.id   AF-A0A414QMJ0-F1
#
_cell.length_a   1.000
_cell.length_b   1.000
_cell.length_c   1.000
_cell.angle_alpha   90.00
_cell.angle_beta   90.00
_cell.angle_gamma   90.00
#
_symmetry.space_group_name_H-M   'P 1'
#
loop_
_entity.id
_entity.type
_entity.pdbx_description
1 polymer ?
#
loop_
_entity_poly.entity_id
_entity_poly.type
_entity_poly.pdbx_seq_one_letter_code
_entity_poly.pdbx_strand_id
1 'polypeptide(L)'
;MKFDSTVNFALLLTLCSIVLPTITTILNNRHQIKIRKMDFNFDKKFATIEAYIEAVGCCIELNSLTNVSKYNKAKGMLYLYVPKKLRKQISELDACIKSNRIDEAKKLFDDLCISLSDIINQK
;
A
#
# COMPACT_ATOMS: atom_id res chain seq x y z
N MET A 1 39.41 39.16 -32.11
CA MET A 1 39.57 37.70 -32.05
C MET A 1 38.32 37.06 -32.65
N LYS A 2 38.42 36.44 -33.83
CA LYS A 2 37.36 35.55 -34.34
C LYS A 2 37.50 34.26 -33.52
N PHE A 3 36.58 34.01 -32.60
CA PHE A 3 36.49 32.68 -32.00
C PHE A 3 36.23 31.70 -33.13
N ASP A 4 37.14 30.75 -33.32
CA ASP A 4 36.96 29.68 -34.30
C ASP A 4 35.66 28.96 -33.98
N SER A 5 34.77 28.82 -34.97
CA SER A 5 33.44 28.21 -34.77
C SER A 5 33.54 26.84 -34.08
N THR A 6 34.62 26.11 -34.34
CA THR A 6 34.97 24.83 -33.69
C THR A 6 35.18 24.96 -32.18
N VAL A 7 35.85 26.01 -31.71
CA VAL A 7 36.09 26.25 -30.27
C VAL A 7 34.79 26.57 -29.55
N ASN A 8 33.92 27.38 -30.16
CA ASN A 8 32.59 27.66 -29.60
C ASN A 8 31.72 26.40 -29.53
N PHE A 9 31.73 25.56 -30.58
CA PHE A 9 30.99 24.30 -30.57
C PHE A 9 31.52 23.32 -29.50
N ALA A 10 32.85 23.20 -29.36
CA ALA A 10 33.46 22.37 -28.32
C ALA A 10 33.11 22.86 -26.91
N LEU A 11 33.06 24.17 -26.70
CA LEU A 11 32.67 24.76 -25.42
C LEU A 11 31.18 24.49 -25.10
N LEU A 12 30.29 24.60 -26.10
CA LEU A 12 28.88 24.23 -25.92
C LEU A 12 28.72 22.74 -25.61
N LEU A 13 29.42 21.86 -26.32
CA LEU A 13 29.34 20.41 -26.09
C LEU A 13 29.84 20.02 -24.70
N THR A 14 30.92 20.64 -24.23
CA THR A 14 31.44 20.40 -22.87
C THR A 14 30.50 20.92 -21.80
N LEU A 15 29.89 22.10 -21.98
CA LEU A 15 28.85 22.61 -21.08
C LEU A 15 27.60 21.71 -21.07
N CYS A 16 27.12 21.29 -22.24
CA CYS A 16 26.00 20.34 -22.35
C CYS A 16 26.32 19.00 -21.70
N SER A 17 27.55 18.49 -21.82
CA SER A 17 27.99 17.23 -21.20
C SER A 17 27.99 17.29 -19.67
N ILE A 18 28.01 18.47 -19.06
CA ILE A 18 27.92 18.64 -17.60
C ILE A 18 26.48 18.93 -17.17
N VAL A 19 25.79 19.81 -17.90
CA VAL A 19 24.44 20.27 -17.57
C VAL A 19 23.38 19.20 -17.87
N LEU A 20 23.50 18.45 -18.98
CA LEU A 20 22.51 17.44 -19.34
C LEU A 20 22.50 16.25 -18.37
N PRO A 21 23.65 15.67 -17.95
CA PRO A 21 23.64 14.61 -16.95
C PRO A 21 23.11 15.09 -15.60
N THR A 22 23.43 16.30 -15.16
CA THR A 22 22.94 16.83 -13.88
C THR A 22 21.41 17.01 -13.86
N ILE A 23 20.82 17.58 -14.93
CA ILE A 23 19.36 17.67 -15.08
C ILE A 23 18.73 16.26 -15.11
N THR A 24 19.34 15.34 -15.88
CA THR A 24 18.86 13.96 -15.99
C THR A 24 18.89 13.24 -14.64
N THR A 25 19.96 13.39 -13.85
CA THR A 25 20.08 12.83 -12.50
C THR A 25 19.00 13.39 -11.57
N ILE A 26 18.71 14.70 -11.61
CA ILE A 26 17.67 15.31 -10.78
C ILE A 26 16.28 14.74 -11.15
N LEU A 27 15.96 14.68 -12.44
CA LEU A 27 14.69 14.12 -12.92
C LEU A 27 14.55 12.64 -12.52
N ASN A 28 15.60 11.84 -12.72
CA ASN A 28 15.60 10.43 -12.36
C ASN A 28 15.44 10.24 -10.84
N ASN A 29 16.13 11.03 -10.02
CA ASN A 29 15.99 10.96 -8.56
C ASN A 29 14.57 11.31 -8.10
N ARG A 30 13.95 12.37 -8.67
CA ARG A 30 12.55 12.73 -8.35
C ARG A 30 11.59 11.60 -8.73
N HIS A 31 11.78 11.01 -9.90
CA HIS A 31 10.98 9.88 -10.36
C HIS A 31 11.15 8.65 -9.46
N GLN A 32 12.39 8.28 -9.11
CA GLN A 32 12.66 7.18 -8.19
C GLN A 32 12.05 7.41 -6.80
N ILE A 33 12.10 8.63 -6.27
CA ILE A 33 11.44 8.94 -4.99
C ILE A 33 9.92 8.74 -5.09
N LYS A 34 9.31 9.12 -6.21
CA LYS A 34 7.87 8.91 -6.43
C LYS A 34 7.51 7.43 -6.47
N ILE A 35 8.28 6.61 -7.20
CA ILE A 35 8.08 5.16 -7.27
C ILE A 35 8.24 4.54 -5.88
N ARG A 36 9.34 4.82 -5.18
CA ARG A 36 9.57 4.26 -3.84
C ARG A 36 8.47 4.61 -2.84
N LYS A 37 7.91 5.82 -2.92
CA LYS A 37 6.77 6.22 -2.07
C LYS A 37 5.51 5.43 -2.42
N MET A 38 5.28 5.16 -3.70
CA MET A 38 4.15 4.36 -4.16
C MET A 38 4.28 2.91 -3.69
N ASP A 39 5.44 2.28 -3.89
CA ASP A 39 5.73 0.91 -3.48
C ASP A 39 5.61 0.78 -1.95
N PHE A 40 6.21 1.70 -1.20
CA PHE A 40 6.12 1.70 0.27
C PHE A 40 4.68 1.80 0.80
N ASN A 41 3.85 2.64 0.17
CA ASN A 41 2.45 2.76 0.55
C ASN A 41 1.66 1.49 0.19
N PHE A 42 1.98 0.88 -0.95
CA PHE A 42 1.41 -0.40 -1.36
C PHE A 42 1.79 -1.52 -0.38
N ASP A 43 3.07 -1.66 -0.04
CA ASP A 43 3.57 -2.67 0.90
C ASP A 43 2.93 -2.53 2.28
N LYS A 44 2.80 -1.29 2.78
CA LYS A 44 2.11 -1.02 4.06
C LYS A 44 0.64 -1.39 4.02
N LYS A 45 -0.04 -1.07 2.93
CA LYS A 45 -1.46 -1.41 2.72
C LYS A 45 -1.64 -2.92 2.66
N PHE A 46 -0.81 -3.62 1.89
CA PHE A 46 -0.81 -5.07 1.78
C PHE A 46 -0.59 -5.73 3.15
N ALA A 47 0.48 -5.37 3.85
CA ALA A 47 0.81 -5.92 5.17
C ALA A 47 -0.30 -5.66 6.21
N THR A 48 -0.99 -4.52 6.12
CA THR A 48 -2.11 -4.21 7.03
C THR A 48 -3.32 -5.09 6.74
N ILE A 49 -3.62 -5.35 5.45
CA ILE A 49 -4.73 -6.22 5.04
C ILE A 49 -4.41 -7.68 5.41
N GLU A 50 -3.20 -8.15 5.13
CA GLU A 50 -2.73 -9.48 5.48
C GLU A 50 -2.83 -9.74 6.99
N ALA A 51 -2.30 -8.83 7.82
CA ALA A 51 -2.37 -8.94 9.27
C ALA A 51 -3.83 -8.95 9.79
N TYR A 52 -4.75 -8.29 9.11
CA TYR A 52 -6.17 -8.35 9.46
C TYR A 52 -6.78 -9.69 9.10
N ILE A 53 -6.52 -10.21 7.89
CA ILE A 53 -7.02 -11.51 7.43
C ILE A 53 -6.53 -12.62 8.37
N GLU A 54 -5.24 -12.62 8.70
CA GLU A 54 -4.66 -13.56 9.66
C GLU A 54 -5.33 -13.46 11.03
N ALA A 55 -5.48 -12.24 11.57
CA ALA A 55 -6.06 -12.05 12.89
C ALA A 55 -7.55 -12.45 12.96
N VAL A 56 -8.32 -12.25 11.89
CA VAL A 56 -9.70 -12.73 11.81
C VAL A 56 -9.74 -14.26 11.79
N GLY A 57 -8.91 -14.89 10.96
CA GLY A 57 -8.82 -16.36 10.88
C GLY A 57 -8.55 -16.98 12.25
N CYS A 58 -7.52 -16.48 12.96
CA CYS A 58 -7.22 -16.94 14.32
C CYS A 58 -8.36 -16.67 15.32
N CYS A 59 -9.08 -15.55 15.18
CA CYS A 59 -10.17 -15.20 16.08
C CYS A 59 -11.43 -16.06 15.84
N ILE A 60 -11.67 -16.47 14.59
CA ILE A 60 -12.75 -17.39 14.20
C ILE A 60 -12.45 -18.82 14.66
N GLU A 61 -11.19 -19.27 14.55
CA GLU A 61 -10.77 -20.59 15.01
C GLU A 61 -10.76 -20.69 16.55
N LEU A 62 -10.23 -19.66 17.22
CA LEU A 62 -10.14 -19.62 18.67
C LEU A 62 -10.35 -18.20 19.18
N ASN A 63 -11.51 -17.97 19.81
CA ASN A 63 -11.89 -16.69 20.39
C ASN A 63 -11.24 -16.46 21.77
N SER A 64 -9.91 -16.37 21.80
CA SER A 64 -9.13 -16.08 23.00
C SER A 64 -8.91 -14.57 23.17
N LEU A 65 -8.66 -14.12 24.41
CA LEU A 65 -8.38 -12.70 24.69
C LEU A 65 -7.21 -12.15 23.87
N THR A 66 -6.18 -12.97 23.65
CA THR A 66 -5.01 -12.61 22.83
C THR A 66 -5.38 -12.44 21.36
N ASN A 67 -6.18 -13.35 20.81
CA ASN A 67 -6.64 -13.28 19.41
C ASN A 67 -7.58 -12.10 19.18
N VAL A 68 -8.51 -11.84 20.11
CA VAL A 68 -9.41 -10.67 20.08
C VAL A 68 -8.62 -9.36 20.13
N SER A 69 -7.58 -9.29 20.95
CA SER A 69 -6.71 -8.12 21.03
C SER A 69 -5.95 -7.88 19.71
N LYS A 70 -5.38 -8.94 19.12
CA LYS A 70 -4.72 -8.87 17.80
C LYS A 70 -5.70 -8.43 16.71
N TYR A 71 -6.89 -9.03 16.67
CA TYR A 71 -7.96 -8.69 15.75
C TYR A 71 -8.38 -7.21 15.87
N ASN A 72 -8.65 -6.71 17.08
CA ASN A 72 -9.06 -5.32 17.26
C ASN A 72 -7.96 -4.33 16.84
N LYS A 73 -6.69 -4.65 17.11
CA LYS A 73 -5.55 -3.85 16.64
C LYS A 73 -5.49 -3.82 15.12
N ALA A 74 -5.57 -4.98 14.47
CA ALA A 74 -5.54 -5.10 13.02
C ALA A 74 -6.74 -4.38 12.37
N LYS A 75 -7.95 -4.52 12.94
CA LYS A 75 -9.17 -3.83 12.50
C LYS A 75 -9.00 -2.30 12.54
N GLY A 76 -8.44 -1.76 13.62
CA GLY A 76 -8.17 -0.33 13.74
C GLY A 76 -7.26 0.19 12.63
N MET A 77 -6.20 -0.55 12.31
CA MET A 77 -5.27 -0.20 11.22
C MET A 77 -5.92 -0.34 9.84
N LEU A 78 -6.75 -1.37 9.63
CA LEU A 78 -7.44 -1.60 8.37
C LEU A 78 -8.32 -0.41 7.95
N TYR A 79 -8.98 0.26 8.89
CA TYR A 79 -9.84 1.42 8.61
C TYR A 79 -9.12 2.62 7.97
N LEU A 80 -7.78 2.68 8.07
CA LEU A 80 -6.96 3.71 7.42
C LEU A 80 -6.89 3.53 5.91
N TYR A 81 -7.04 2.31 5.42
CA TYR A 81 -6.83 1.96 4.01
C TYR A 81 -8.11 1.52 3.28
N VAL A 82 -9.14 1.13 4.03
CA VAL A 82 -10.36 0.54 3.45
C VAL A 82 -11.43 1.59 3.09
N PRO A 83 -12.06 1.48 1.91
CA PRO A 83 -13.14 2.37 1.49
C PRO A 83 -14.39 2.22 2.36
N LYS A 84 -15.18 3.30 2.46
CA LYS A 84 -16.40 3.36 3.29
C LYS A 84 -17.39 2.22 3.00
N LYS A 85 -17.47 1.74 1.76
CA LYS A 85 -18.36 0.64 1.33
C LYS A 85 -18.11 -0.66 2.11
N LEU A 86 -16.86 -1.02 2.34
CA LEU A 86 -16.52 -2.27 3.07
C LEU A 86 -16.61 -2.10 4.59
N ARG A 87 -16.69 -0.89 5.13
CA ARG A 87 -16.81 -0.67 6.58
C ARG A 87 -18.06 -1.31 7.16
N LYS A 88 -19.15 -1.38 6.37
CA LYS A 88 -20.38 -2.07 6.75
C LYS A 88 -20.14 -3.58 6.91
N GLN A 89 -19.52 -4.24 5.92
CA GLN A 89 -19.18 -5.65 6.00
C GLN A 89 -18.23 -5.97 7.16
N ILE A 90 -17.22 -5.12 7.40
CA ILE A 90 -16.32 -5.27 8.56
C ILE A 90 -17.10 -5.19 9.88
N SER A 91 -18.07 -4.28 9.98
CA SER A 91 -18.91 -4.13 11.16
C SER A 91 -19.86 -5.31 11.37
N GLU A 92 -20.41 -5.86 10.29
CA GLU A 92 -21.27 -7.05 10.33
C GLU A 92 -20.46 -8.28 10.78
N LEU A 93 -19.24 -8.44 10.26
CA LEU A 93 -18.31 -9.48 10.69
C LEU A 93 -17.94 -9.32 12.18
N ASP A 94 -17.62 -8.11 12.63
CA ASP A 94 -17.32 -7.82 14.05
C ASP A 94 -18.49 -8.19 14.96
N ALA A 95 -19.73 -7.89 14.54
CA ALA A 95 -20.93 -8.27 15.27
C ALA A 95 -21.11 -9.79 15.36
N CYS A 96 -20.80 -10.53 14.29
CA CYS A 96 -20.86 -11.98 14.28
C CYS A 96 -19.80 -12.61 15.18
N ILE A 97 -18.56 -12.12 15.13
CA ILE A 97 -17.46 -12.57 16.01
C ILE A 97 -17.81 -12.32 17.49
N LYS A 98 -18.31 -11.13 17.82
CA LYS A 98 -18.73 -10.79 19.20
C LYS A 98 -19.92 -11.60 19.69
N SER A 99 -20.85 -11.94 18.80
CA SER A 99 -22.03 -12.74 19.11
C SER A 99 -21.75 -14.26 19.05
N ASN A 100 -20.50 -14.65 18.83
CA ASN A 100 -20.05 -16.04 18.66
C ASN A 100 -20.79 -16.82 17.54
N ARG A 101 -21.27 -16.12 16.51
CA ARG A 101 -21.90 -16.71 15.31
C ARG A 101 -20.82 -17.09 14.30
N ILE A 102 -20.06 -18.13 14.61
CA ILE A 102 -18.84 -18.50 13.88
C ILE A 102 -19.11 -18.90 12.42
N ASP A 103 -20.18 -19.65 12.15
CA ASP A 103 -20.50 -20.07 10.77
C ASP A 103 -20.90 -18.90 9.86
N GLU A 104 -21.64 -17.92 10.39
CA GLU A 104 -21.94 -16.67 9.70
C GLU A 104 -20.68 -15.82 9.51
N ALA A 105 -19.83 -15.74 10.55
CA ALA A 105 -18.57 -15.01 10.48
C ALA A 105 -17.64 -15.57 9.40
N LYS A 106 -17.57 -16.90 9.24
CA LYS A 106 -16.77 -17.55 8.18
C LYS A 106 -17.25 -17.14 6.79
N LYS A 107 -18.57 -17.21 6.53
CA LYS A 107 -19.14 -16.80 5.24
C LYS A 107 -18.85 -15.33 4.93
N LEU A 108 -19.10 -14.44 5.90
CA LEU A 108 -18.81 -13.02 5.75
C LEU A 108 -17.31 -12.74 5.59
N PHE A 109 -16.45 -13.54 6.21
CA PHE A 109 -15.01 -13.43 6.08
C PHE A 109 -14.53 -13.84 4.68
N ASP A 110 -15.04 -14.93 4.11
CA ASP A 110 -14.71 -15.36 2.76
C ASP A 110 -15.09 -14.27 1.72
N ASP A 111 -16.31 -13.71 1.84
CA ASP A 111 -16.77 -12.60 0.99
C ASP A 111 -15.90 -11.33 1.17
N LEU A 112 -15.47 -11.05 2.39
CA LEU A 112 -14.60 -9.92 2.71
C LEU A 112 -13.20 -10.11 2.12
N CYS A 113 -12.64 -11.33 2.16
CA CYS A 113 -11.35 -11.64 1.56
C CYS A 113 -11.35 -11.39 0.05
N ILE A 114 -12.42 -11.78 -0.65
CA ILE A 114 -12.60 -11.47 -2.07
C ILE A 114 -12.63 -9.96 -2.28
N SER A 115 -13.45 -9.24 -1.51
CA SER A 115 -13.59 -7.78 -1.60
C SER A 115 -12.29 -7.01 -1.30
N LEU A 116 -11.47 -7.51 -0.36
CA LEU A 116 -10.16 -6.95 -0.02
C LEU A 116 -9.11 -7.24 -1.09
N SER A 117 -9.19 -8.40 -1.76
CA SER A 117 -8.30 -8.74 -2.85
C SER A 117 -8.45 -7.78 -4.05
N ASP A 118 -9.67 -7.37 -4.37
CA ASP A 118 -9.94 -6.37 -5.40
C ASP A 118 -9.28 -5.01 -5.09
N ILE A 119 -9.19 -4.65 -3.81
CA ILE A 119 -8.56 -3.40 -3.36
C ILE A 119 -7.04 -3.45 -3.50
N ILE A 120 -6.44 -4.63 -3.37
CA ILE A 120 -5.00 -4.82 -3.57
C ILE A 120 -4.69 -4.83 -5.07
N ASN A 121 -5.56 -5.41 -5.90
CA ASN A 121 -5.34 -5.56 -7.34
C ASN A 121 -5.67 -4.32 -8.19
N GLN A 122 -6.39 -3.33 -7.64
CA GLN A 122 -6.60 -2.04 -8.31
C GLN A 122 -5.30 -1.21 -8.31
N LYS A 123 -4.57 -1.29 -9.42
CA LYS A 123 -3.38 -0.50 -9.77
C LYS A 123 -3.74 0.90 -10.26
#